data_AF-A0A7X6ZGW4-F1
#
_entry.id   AF-A0A7X6ZGW4-F1
#
_cell.length_a   1.000
_cell.length_b   1.000
_cell.length_c   1.000
_cell.angle_alpha   90.00
_cell.angle_beta   90.00
_cell.angle_gamma   90.00
#
_symmetry.space_group_name_H-M   'P 1'
#
loop_
_entity.id
_entity.type
_entity.pdbx_description
1 polymer ?
#
loop_
_entity_poly.entity_id
_entity_poly.type
_entity_poly.pdbx_seq_one_letter_code
_entity_poly.pdbx_strand_id
1 'polypeptide(L)'
;MTTFKHYNRVFAEVNLVSSHFGDVNFEDDWILIERFNLPASLNRRTSKLLIILPYNYPEAPPHEMYLEKGLKKHGRTPEHYFENKYGDSDVRNRGYAWYSIHFRTWRSSANSMIQGDNLITACNALYDALKFDEGNR
;
A
#
# COMPACT_ATOMS: atom_id res chain seq x y z
N MET A 1 19.01 -12.45 1.54
CA MET A 1 18.12 -12.33 0.37
C MET A 1 16.98 -13.30 0.56
N THR A 2 15.80 -12.78 0.89
CA THR A 2 14.59 -13.59 1.05
C THR A 2 13.97 -13.71 -0.33
N THR A 3 14.12 -14.86 -0.98
CA THR A 3 13.51 -15.07 -2.30
C THR A 3 12.02 -15.32 -2.11
N PHE A 4 11.16 -14.48 -2.69
CA PHE A 4 9.72 -14.74 -2.72
C PHE A 4 9.44 -16.14 -3.26
N LYS A 5 8.59 -16.88 -2.56
CA LYS A 5 8.08 -18.18 -3.02
C LYS A 5 7.50 -18.09 -4.44
N HIS A 6 6.87 -16.96 -4.77
CA HIS A 6 6.23 -16.70 -6.06
C HIS A 6 6.83 -15.48 -6.77
N TYR A 7 8.16 -15.38 -6.87
CA TYR A 7 8.84 -14.21 -7.44
C TYR A 7 8.30 -13.78 -8.82
N ASN A 8 8.14 -14.70 -9.78
CA ASN A 8 7.64 -14.36 -11.12
C ASN A 8 6.25 -13.72 -11.08
N ARG A 9 5.42 -14.16 -10.14
CA ARG A 9 4.10 -13.60 -9.91
C ARG A 9 4.20 -12.18 -9.36
N VAL A 10 5.02 -11.96 -8.33
CA VAL A 10 5.24 -10.61 -7.76
C VAL A 10 5.79 -9.66 -8.82
N PHE A 11 6.79 -10.09 -9.58
CA PHE A 11 7.39 -9.29 -10.63
C PHE A 11 6.38 -8.90 -11.73
N ALA A 12 5.50 -9.82 -12.13
CA ALA A 12 4.43 -9.51 -13.08
C ALA A 12 3.43 -8.47 -12.51
N GLU A 13 3.11 -8.56 -11.22
CA GLU A 13 2.26 -7.58 -10.56
C GLU A 13 2.92 -6.20 -10.42
N VAL A 14 4.23 -6.15 -10.14
CA VAL A 14 5.00 -4.90 -10.12
C VAL A 14 4.94 -4.20 -11.48
N ASN A 15 5.09 -4.96 -12.57
CA ASN A 15 4.93 -4.40 -13.92
C ASN A 15 3.51 -3.87 -14.18
N LEU A 16 2.48 -4.58 -13.68
CA LEU A 16 1.10 -4.10 -13.76
C LEU A 16 0.90 -2.81 -12.97
N VAL A 17 1.42 -2.73 -11.73
CA VAL A 17 1.38 -1.53 -10.89
C VAL A 17 2.11 -0.37 -11.57
N SER A 18 3.29 -0.61 -12.15
CA SER A 18 4.03 0.40 -12.89
C SER A 18 3.28 0.90 -14.11
N SER A 19 2.57 0.02 -14.84
CA SER A 19 1.72 0.44 -15.96
C SER A 19 0.57 1.36 -15.55
N HIS A 20 0.15 1.30 -14.27
CA HIS A 20 -1.00 2.06 -13.75
C HIS A 20 -0.59 3.36 -13.04
N PHE A 21 0.53 3.34 -12.31
CA PHE A 21 0.98 4.46 -11.46
C PHE A 21 2.30 5.11 -11.93
N GLY A 22 2.97 4.55 -12.92
CA GLY A 22 4.25 5.03 -13.43
C GLY A 22 5.45 4.44 -12.69
N ASP A 23 6.30 5.29 -12.14
CA ASP A 23 7.58 4.89 -11.54
C ASP A 23 7.35 4.07 -10.26
N VAL A 24 7.86 2.83 -10.27
CA VAL A 24 7.76 1.88 -9.17
C VAL A 24 9.13 1.27 -8.91
N ASN A 25 9.61 1.40 -7.67
CA ASN A 25 10.80 0.69 -7.20
C ASN A 25 10.37 -0.62 -6.53
N PHE A 26 11.08 -1.70 -6.80
CA PHE A 26 10.83 -3.02 -6.22
C PHE A 26 12.15 -3.66 -5.82
N GLU A 27 12.33 -3.90 -4.52
CA GLU A 27 13.52 -4.53 -3.96
C GLU A 27 13.14 -5.48 -2.84
N ASP A 28 13.84 -6.62 -2.75
CA ASP A 28 13.65 -7.68 -1.75
C ASP A 28 12.18 -8.03 -1.49
N ASP A 29 11.56 -7.40 -0.50
CA ASP A 29 10.20 -7.64 -0.03
C ASP A 29 9.26 -6.42 -0.09
N TRP A 30 9.68 -5.30 -0.69
CA TRP A 30 8.90 -4.07 -0.69
C TRP A 30 8.77 -3.43 -2.07
N ILE A 31 7.69 -2.68 -2.24
CA ILE A 31 7.37 -1.93 -3.45
C ILE A 31 7.09 -0.48 -3.07
N LEU A 32 7.71 0.46 -3.79
CA LEU A 32 7.48 1.90 -3.63
C LEU A 32 6.90 2.47 -4.92
N ILE A 33 5.67 2.94 -4.85
CA ILE A 33 5.02 3.71 -5.91
C ILE A 33 5.33 5.18 -5.65
N GLU A 34 6.06 5.83 -6.57
CA GLU A 34 6.53 7.21 -6.38
C GLU A 34 5.39 8.25 -6.45
N ARG A 35 4.33 7.95 -7.20
CA ARG A 35 3.20 8.86 -7.43
C ARG A 35 1.85 8.14 -7.31
N PHE A 36 1.50 7.69 -6.10
CA PHE A 36 0.19 7.13 -5.83
C PHE A 36 -0.87 8.24 -5.76
N ASN A 37 -1.95 8.07 -6.53
CA ASN A 37 -3.06 9.04 -6.56
C ASN A 37 -3.86 8.96 -5.27
N LEU A 38 -4.14 10.13 -4.68
CA LEU A 38 -4.92 10.24 -3.45
C LEU A 38 -6.35 10.75 -3.74
N PRO A 39 -7.34 10.37 -2.90
CA PRO A 39 -8.67 10.94 -2.95
C PRO A 39 -8.65 12.47 -2.90
N ALA A 40 -9.54 13.10 -3.68
CA ALA A 40 -9.55 14.55 -3.86
C ALA A 40 -9.84 15.36 -2.58
N SER A 41 -10.36 14.71 -1.54
CA SER A 41 -10.66 15.27 -0.22
C SER A 41 -9.43 15.45 0.68
N LEU A 42 -8.28 14.87 0.31
CA LEU A 42 -7.02 15.03 1.03
C LEU A 42 -6.29 16.33 0.62
N ASN A 43 -5.39 16.79 1.49
CA ASN A 43 -4.62 18.02 1.34
C ASN A 43 -3.53 17.99 0.23
N ARG A 44 -3.36 16.86 -0.45
CA ARG A 44 -2.47 16.73 -1.63
C ARG A 44 -3.03 15.70 -2.60
N ARG A 45 -2.64 15.81 -3.88
CA ARG A 45 -3.15 14.94 -4.96
C ARG A 45 -2.43 13.60 -5.07
N THR A 46 -1.17 13.55 -4.66
CA THR A 46 -0.35 12.35 -4.73
C THR A 46 0.47 12.18 -3.46
N SER A 47 0.94 10.97 -3.23
CA SER A 47 1.90 10.62 -2.16
C SER A 47 2.75 9.44 -2.64
N LYS A 48 3.91 9.25 -2.02
CA LYS A 48 4.61 7.97 -2.14
C LYS A 48 3.85 6.90 -1.37
N LEU A 49 3.68 5.73 -1.97
CA LEU A 49 3.08 4.57 -1.32
C LEU A 49 4.12 3.44 -1.24
N LEU A 50 4.56 3.14 -0.02
CA LEU A 50 5.41 2.00 0.28
C LEU A 50 4.54 0.84 0.76
N ILE A 51 4.72 -0.33 0.15
CA ILE A 51 4.01 -1.57 0.49
C ILE A 51 5.09 -2.60 0.83
N ILE A 52 5.08 -3.10 2.06
CA ILE A 52 5.90 -4.25 2.44
C ILE A 52 5.05 -5.51 2.25
N LEU A 53 5.55 -6.44 1.45
CA LEU A 53 4.86 -7.68 1.14
C LEU A 53 5.14 -8.72 2.22
N PRO A 54 4.13 -9.49 2.65
CA PRO A 54 4.36 -10.59 3.56
C PRO A 54 5.19 -11.68 2.88
N TYR A 55 5.96 -12.43 3.67
CA TYR A 55 6.85 -13.50 3.17
C TYR A 55 6.11 -14.57 2.34
N ASN A 56 4.82 -14.77 2.61
CA ASN A 56 3.93 -15.70 1.93
C ASN A 56 2.99 -14.99 0.94
N TYR A 57 3.37 -13.84 0.40
CA TYR A 57 2.62 -13.23 -0.68
C TYR A 57 2.67 -14.11 -1.95
N PRO A 58 1.55 -14.31 -2.69
CA PRO A 58 0.22 -13.68 -2.55
C PRO A 58 -0.78 -14.49 -1.71
N GLU A 59 -0.36 -15.53 -0.98
CA GLU A 59 -1.25 -16.27 -0.10
C GLU A 59 -1.88 -15.38 1.00
N ALA A 60 -1.16 -14.37 1.48
CA ALA A 60 -1.69 -13.32 2.37
C ALA A 60 -1.65 -11.93 1.71
N PRO A 61 -2.62 -11.03 2.04
CA PRO A 61 -2.60 -9.65 1.55
C PRO A 61 -1.45 -8.83 2.16
N PRO A 62 -1.02 -7.74 1.50
CA PRO A 62 -0.18 -6.74 2.15
C PRO A 62 -0.97 -6.07 3.29
N HIS A 63 -0.35 -5.91 4.46
CA HIS A 63 -0.94 -5.20 5.60
C HIS A 63 -0.06 -4.04 6.07
N GLU A 64 1.19 -4.01 5.59
CA GLU A 64 2.18 -3.00 5.87
C GLU A 64 2.21 -1.98 4.72
N MET A 65 1.24 -1.06 4.74
CA MET A 65 1.10 0.01 3.73
C MET A 65 1.36 1.36 4.37
N TYR A 66 2.22 2.15 3.73
CA TYR A 66 2.71 3.40 4.26
C TYR A 66 2.62 4.52 3.23
N LEU A 67 2.21 5.70 3.69
CA LEU A 67 2.12 6.91 2.88
C LEU A 67 3.03 7.99 3.49
N GLU A 68 3.45 8.99 2.70
CA GLU A 68 4.20 10.13 3.26
C GLU A 68 3.44 10.81 4.40
N LYS A 69 4.17 11.26 5.43
CA LYS A 69 3.64 12.01 6.59
C LYS A 69 2.91 13.29 6.18
N GLY A 70 2.01 13.76 7.04
CA GLY A 70 1.30 15.02 6.90
C GLY A 70 0.06 14.97 6.01
N LEU A 71 -0.55 13.78 5.86
CA LEU A 71 -1.86 13.69 5.20
C LEU A 71 -2.94 14.25 6.11
N LYS A 72 -3.79 15.10 5.53
CA LYS A 72 -4.94 15.70 6.20
C LYS A 72 -6.16 15.64 5.30
N LYS A 73 -7.31 15.29 5.86
CA LYS A 73 -8.64 15.37 5.24
C LYS A 73 -9.45 16.42 5.98
N HIS A 74 -9.90 17.45 5.27
CA HIS A 74 -10.60 18.59 5.90
C HIS A 74 -9.88 19.17 7.14
N GLY A 75 -8.54 19.22 7.10
CA GLY A 75 -7.69 19.71 8.20
C GLY A 75 -7.41 18.70 9.33
N ARG A 76 -8.02 17.51 9.31
CA ARG A 76 -7.86 16.47 10.33
C ARG A 76 -6.99 15.33 9.83
N THR A 77 -6.28 14.64 10.74
CA THR A 77 -5.58 13.40 10.41
C THR A 77 -6.61 12.28 10.24
N PRO A 78 -6.54 11.46 9.16
CA PRO A 78 -7.38 10.27 9.04
C PRO A 78 -7.24 9.33 10.25
N GLU A 79 -8.31 8.66 10.64
CA GLU A 79 -8.43 7.85 11.87
C GLU A 79 -7.44 6.67 11.87
N HIS A 80 -7.27 6.02 10.72
CA HIS A 80 -6.42 4.84 10.55
C HIS A 80 -5.01 5.18 10.08
N TYR A 81 -4.66 6.47 10.02
CA TYR A 81 -3.38 6.95 9.54
C TYR A 81 -2.49 7.39 10.70
N PHE A 82 -1.36 6.71 10.87
CA PHE A 82 -0.55 6.79 12.07
C PHE A 82 0.90 7.21 11.76
N GLU A 83 1.21 8.47 12.04
CA GLU A 83 2.54 9.04 11.80
C GLU A 83 3.58 8.63 12.86
N ASN A 84 3.12 8.45 14.10
CA ASN A 84 4.01 8.34 15.28
C ASN A 84 3.71 7.10 16.14
N LYS A 85 2.80 6.22 15.72
CA LYS A 85 2.44 4.98 16.43
C LYS A 85 2.16 3.84 15.44
N TYR A 86 2.32 2.60 15.91
CA TYR A 86 2.15 1.37 15.11
C TYR A 86 3.06 1.29 13.88
N GLY A 87 3.01 0.17 13.16
CA GLY A 87 3.91 -0.11 12.03
C GLY A 87 5.39 -0.09 12.41
N ASP A 88 6.22 -0.26 11.40
CA ASP A 88 7.68 -0.23 11.49
C ASP A 88 8.18 1.17 11.86
N SER A 89 8.99 1.26 12.92
CA SER A 89 9.53 2.52 13.41
C SER A 89 10.54 3.15 12.47
N ASP A 90 11.35 2.35 11.78
CA ASP A 90 12.41 2.84 10.89
C ASP A 90 11.80 3.44 9.62
N VAL A 91 10.76 2.79 9.07
CA VAL A 91 9.95 3.33 7.98
C VAL A 91 9.32 4.66 8.40
N ARG A 92 8.75 4.74 9.60
CA ARG A 92 8.16 5.99 10.11
C ARG A 92 9.20 7.10 10.33
N ASN A 93 10.39 6.76 10.79
CA ASN A 93 11.48 7.70 10.98
C ASN A 93 11.99 8.27 9.63
N ARG A 94 11.77 7.56 8.52
CA ARG A 94 12.07 8.03 7.15
C ARG A 94 10.98 8.92 6.53
N GLY A 95 10.00 9.37 7.31
CA GLY A 95 8.99 10.32 6.84
C GLY A 95 7.70 9.68 6.33
N TYR A 96 7.49 8.39 6.59
CA TYR A 96 6.27 7.67 6.26
C TYR A 96 5.34 7.49 7.47
N ALA A 97 4.07 7.23 7.20
CA ALA A 97 3.04 6.96 8.19
C ALA A 97 2.32 5.68 7.80
N TRP A 98 2.12 4.80 8.77
CA TRP A 98 1.44 3.54 8.54
C TRP A 98 -0.06 3.78 8.41
N TYR A 99 -0.70 3.11 7.46
CA TYR A 99 -2.15 3.11 7.33
C TYR A 99 -2.70 1.74 7.70
N SER A 100 -3.52 1.69 8.75
CA SER A 100 -4.11 0.43 9.26
C SER A 100 -5.23 -0.05 8.35
N ILE A 101 -4.86 -0.81 7.32
CA ILE A 101 -5.80 -1.44 6.39
C ILE A 101 -6.02 -2.91 6.74
N HIS A 102 -7.27 -3.35 6.67
CA HIS A 102 -7.65 -4.76 6.82
C HIS A 102 -8.50 -5.21 5.64
N PHE A 103 -8.04 -6.24 4.95
CA PHE A 103 -8.75 -6.87 3.85
C PHE A 103 -9.75 -7.88 4.41
N ARG A 104 -11.06 -7.60 4.31
CA ARG A 104 -12.10 -8.54 4.75
C ARG A 104 -12.07 -9.87 3.99
N THR A 105 -11.75 -9.80 2.71
CA THR A 105 -11.57 -10.95 1.84
C THR A 105 -10.33 -10.74 1.00
N TRP A 106 -9.50 -11.78 0.89
CA TRP A 106 -8.37 -11.84 -0.03
C TRP A 106 -8.41 -13.17 -0.76
N ARG A 107 -8.64 -13.13 -2.08
CA ARG A 107 -8.70 -14.31 -2.93
C ARG A 107 -7.31 -14.54 -3.51
N SER A 108 -6.50 -15.30 -2.80
CA SER A 108 -5.19 -15.67 -3.30
C SER A 108 -5.30 -16.63 -4.49
N SER A 109 -4.41 -16.43 -5.45
CA SER A 109 -4.10 -17.41 -6.48
C SER A 109 -2.59 -17.36 -6.62
N ALA A 110 -1.86 -18.45 -6.46
CA ALA A 110 -0.40 -18.43 -6.65
C ALA A 110 -0.05 -18.28 -8.14
N ASN A 111 -0.83 -18.93 -9.00
CA ASN A 111 -0.48 -19.14 -10.41
C ASN A 111 -1.12 -18.13 -11.37
N SER A 112 -1.99 -17.23 -10.91
CA SER A 112 -2.66 -16.25 -11.79
C SER A 112 -2.97 -14.92 -11.10
N MET A 113 -2.42 -13.83 -11.64
CA MET A 113 -2.68 -12.45 -11.21
C MET A 113 -4.05 -11.91 -11.61
N ILE A 114 -4.76 -12.62 -12.49
CA ILE A 114 -6.06 -12.22 -13.02
C ILE A 114 -7.19 -12.90 -12.24
N GLN A 115 -6.97 -14.14 -11.79
CA GLN A 115 -7.98 -14.94 -11.11
C GLN A 115 -7.99 -14.77 -9.59
N GLY A 116 -7.05 -13.99 -9.04
CA GLY A 116 -6.96 -13.67 -7.63
C GLY A 116 -6.68 -12.18 -7.40
N ASP A 117 -6.81 -11.76 -6.15
CA ASP A 117 -6.44 -10.42 -5.73
C ASP A 117 -4.92 -10.21 -5.88
N ASN A 118 -4.56 -8.97 -6.18
CA ASN A 118 -3.21 -8.56 -6.55
C ASN A 118 -2.92 -7.16 -5.98
N LEU A 119 -1.73 -6.61 -6.27
CA LEU A 119 -1.30 -5.31 -5.79
C LEU A 119 -2.17 -4.14 -6.28
N ILE A 120 -2.78 -4.25 -7.46
CA ILE A 120 -3.77 -3.25 -7.90
C ILE A 120 -5.00 -3.31 -7.01
N THR A 121 -5.49 -4.51 -6.67
CA THR A 121 -6.58 -4.67 -5.69
C THR A 121 -6.21 -4.02 -4.35
N ALA A 122 -4.99 -4.24 -3.85
CA ALA A 122 -4.50 -3.64 -2.61
C ALA A 122 -4.45 -2.10 -2.67
N CYS A 123 -3.92 -1.55 -3.77
CA CYS A 123 -3.87 -0.11 -4.00
C CYS A 123 -5.26 0.52 -4.07
N ASN A 124 -6.21 -0.12 -4.76
CA ASN A 124 -7.59 0.35 -4.86
C ASN A 124 -8.30 0.30 -3.50
N ALA A 125 -8.09 -0.77 -2.73
CA ALA A 125 -8.64 -0.88 -1.38
C ALA A 125 -8.10 0.22 -0.46
N LEU A 126 -6.82 0.56 -0.55
CA LEU A 126 -6.24 1.68 0.19
C LEU A 126 -6.82 3.02 -0.25
N TYR A 127 -6.97 3.24 -1.57
CA TYR A 127 -7.60 4.45 -2.10
C TYR A 127 -9.02 4.63 -1.54
N ASP A 128 -9.82 3.57 -1.57
CA ASP A 128 -11.19 3.61 -1.04
C ASP A 128 -11.20 3.81 0.48
N ALA A 129 -10.31 3.13 1.21
CA ALA A 129 -10.20 3.34 2.66
C ALA A 129 -9.90 4.80 3.01
N LEU A 130 -8.90 5.40 2.35
CA LEU A 130 -8.56 6.82 2.50
C LEU A 130 -9.72 7.74 2.12
N LYS A 131 -10.50 7.36 1.10
CA LYS A 131 -11.63 8.15 0.63
C LYS A 131 -12.72 8.24 1.68
N PHE A 132 -12.97 7.16 2.42
CA PHE A 132 -14.06 7.06 3.41
C PHE A 132 -13.62 7.26 4.87
N ASP A 133 -12.32 7.31 5.15
CA ASP A 133 -11.81 7.67 6.48
C ASP A 133 -12.01 9.17 6.72
N GLU A 134 -12.90 9.55 7.64
CA GLU A 134 -13.25 10.95 7.94
C GLU A 134 -12.36 11.61 8.99
N GLY A 135 -11.37 10.88 9.54
CA GLY A 135 -10.56 11.34 10.67
C GLY A 135 -11.31 11.25 12.00
N ASN A 136 -10.55 11.25 13.10
CA ASN A 136 -11.14 11.24 14.44
C ASN A 136 -12.08 12.45 14.62
N ARG A 137 -13.29 12.16 15.11
CA ARG A 137 -14.33 13.16 15.36
C ARG A 137 -13.92 14.16 16.44
#